data_AF-A0A1E3B1F7-F1
#
_entry.id   AF-A0A1E3B1F7-F1
#
_cell.length_a   1.000
_cell.length_b   1.000
_cell.length_c   1.000
_cell.angle_alpha   90.00
_cell.angle_beta   90.00
_cell.angle_gamma   90.00
#
_symmetry.space_group_name_H-M   'P 1'
#
loop_
_entity.id
_entity.type
_entity.pdbx_description
1 polymer ?
#
loop_
_entity_poly.entity_id
_entity_poly.type
_entity_poly.pdbx_seq_one_letter_code
_entity_poly.pdbx_strand_id
1 'polypeptide(L)'
;MGNKASTTTTTTTTAAVHRCLLSAVDGNSALVPFQNDLLYGVTAVHEYNLNFPVTPAAVTSQRRASRSPQLSTLGGADGAVVVDMKHFQQFSMDEATHVATIGPGLSLGDNDTLLYNAGGRAMSHGLCPEIRAGAAASFGIVTEFKVRTQTAPRGAIRYSYSFKLGSAAQRARLLADWQDFILSEDLNRKFTSDCICLQDNVILKGVFFGSKEEYHALGLEHRFPGSDSSKLLVLDDWLGTVTHVVDDLAVRLGGSMSSYFYAKSLGFTRDTSCHYQQ
;
A
#
# COMPACT_ATOMS: atom_id res chain seq x y z
N MET A 1 -29.82 -25.03 40.91
CA MET A 1 -29.02 -25.92 40.05
C MET A 1 -29.29 -25.54 38.60
N GLY A 2 -28.36 -24.86 37.95
CA GLY A 2 -28.48 -24.40 36.57
C GLY A 2 -27.13 -24.59 35.87
N ASN A 3 -27.13 -25.32 34.77
CA ASN A 3 -25.97 -25.87 34.07
C ASN A 3 -24.93 -24.82 33.65
N LYS A 4 -23.67 -25.03 34.05
CA LYS A 4 -22.48 -24.55 33.34
C LYS A 4 -22.21 -25.49 32.17
N ALA A 5 -22.56 -25.06 30.96
CA ALA A 5 -22.04 -25.65 29.73
C ALA A 5 -21.40 -24.54 28.91
N SER A 6 -20.11 -24.25 29.15
CA SER A 6 -19.27 -23.46 28.24
C SER A 6 -17.80 -23.45 28.72
N THR A 7 -17.10 -24.58 28.63
CA THR A 7 -15.63 -24.61 28.81
C THR A 7 -14.95 -25.77 28.07
N THR A 8 -15.64 -26.90 27.88
CA THR A 8 -15.04 -28.11 27.28
C THR A 8 -14.92 -28.05 25.75
N THR A 9 -15.83 -27.35 25.05
CA THR A 9 -15.89 -27.33 23.58
C THR A 9 -14.74 -26.54 22.94
N THR A 10 -14.25 -25.50 23.62
CA THR A 10 -13.21 -24.60 23.10
C THR A 10 -11.83 -25.29 23.07
N THR A 11 -11.50 -26.08 24.10
CA THR A 11 -10.19 -26.74 24.21
C THR A 11 -10.02 -27.89 23.21
N THR A 12 -11.09 -28.64 22.93
CA THR A 12 -11.05 -29.76 21.96
C THR A 12 -10.90 -29.27 20.53
N THR A 13 -11.51 -28.13 20.19
CA THR A 13 -11.47 -27.55 18.84
C THR A 13 -10.07 -27.01 18.52
N THR A 14 -9.43 -26.29 19.46
CA THR A 14 -8.05 -25.80 19.30
C THR A 14 -7.04 -26.93 19.12
N ALA A 15 -7.18 -28.03 19.88
CA ALA A 15 -6.31 -29.20 19.76
C ALA A 15 -6.48 -29.95 18.42
N ALA A 16 -7.69 -29.97 17.86
CA ALA A 16 -7.95 -30.57 16.55
C ALA A 16 -7.33 -29.75 15.41
N VAL A 17 -7.50 -28.42 15.42
CA VAL A 17 -6.90 -27.50 14.42
C VAL A 17 -5.38 -27.58 14.47
N HIS A 18 -4.78 -27.58 15.66
CA HIS A 18 -3.33 -27.72 15.84
C HIS A 18 -2.78 -28.98 15.17
N ARG A 19 -3.38 -30.15 15.45
CA ARG A 19 -2.96 -31.42 14.83
C ARG A 19 -3.14 -31.42 13.31
N CYS A 20 -4.25 -30.86 12.84
CA CYS A 20 -4.55 -30.76 11.41
C CYS A 20 -3.48 -29.94 10.68
N LEU A 21 -3.20 -28.72 11.17
CA LEU A 21 -2.22 -27.83 10.55
C LEU A 21 -0.81 -28.41 10.59
N LEU A 22 -0.40 -29.01 11.71
CA LEU A 22 0.92 -29.62 11.83
C LEU A 22 1.08 -30.84 10.90
N SER A 23 0.03 -31.64 10.75
CA SER A 23 0.01 -32.76 9.81
C SER A 23 0.06 -32.28 8.34
N ALA A 24 -0.57 -31.15 8.02
CA ALA A 24 -0.55 -30.58 6.67
C ALA A 24 0.84 -30.10 6.22
N VAL A 25 1.75 -29.90 7.16
CA VAL A 25 3.15 -29.51 6.92
C VAL A 25 4.15 -30.61 7.27
N ASP A 26 3.71 -31.87 7.24
CA ASP A 26 4.52 -33.07 7.52
C ASP A 26 5.24 -33.02 8.89
N GLY A 27 4.61 -32.38 9.89
CA GLY A 27 5.18 -32.24 11.24
C GLY A 27 6.15 -31.07 11.42
N ASN A 28 6.39 -30.24 10.40
CA ASN A 28 7.32 -29.13 10.50
C ASN A 28 6.69 -27.90 11.17
N SER A 29 6.82 -27.81 12.50
CA SER A 29 6.27 -26.69 13.30
C SER A 29 6.85 -25.32 12.93
N ALA A 30 8.02 -25.23 12.29
CA ALA A 30 8.55 -23.95 11.83
C ALA A 30 7.71 -23.30 10.72
N LEU A 31 6.85 -24.07 10.04
CA LEU A 31 5.93 -23.59 9.02
C LEU A 31 4.56 -23.19 9.57
N VAL A 32 4.27 -23.58 10.82
CA VAL A 32 3.03 -23.24 11.51
C VAL A 32 3.33 -22.92 12.98
N PRO A 33 3.96 -21.77 13.26
CA PRO A 33 4.03 -21.27 14.63
C PRO A 33 2.63 -21.13 15.25
N PHE A 34 2.51 -21.53 16.52
CA PHE A 34 1.30 -21.49 17.32
C PHE A 34 1.43 -20.51 18.50
N GLN A 35 0.29 -20.06 19.03
CA GLN A 35 0.23 -19.09 20.13
C GLN A 35 1.07 -19.45 21.37
N ASN A 36 1.25 -20.75 21.65
CA ASN A 36 2.00 -21.23 22.81
C ASN A 36 3.52 -21.38 22.54
N ASP A 37 3.98 -21.10 21.33
CA ASP A 37 5.39 -21.18 20.99
C ASP A 37 6.19 -20.05 21.65
N LEU A 38 7.42 -20.36 22.02
CA LEU A 38 8.34 -19.39 22.60
C LEU A 38 8.55 -18.23 21.62
N LEU A 39 8.34 -16.99 22.11
CA LEU A 39 8.47 -15.75 21.35
C LEU A 39 7.49 -15.60 20.16
N TYR A 40 6.39 -16.36 20.11
CA TYR A 40 5.38 -16.31 19.03
C TYR A 40 5.00 -14.89 18.60
N GLY A 41 4.66 -14.03 19.56
CA GLY A 41 4.24 -12.65 19.30
C GLY A 41 5.31 -11.76 18.65
N VAL A 42 6.59 -12.12 18.72
CA VAL A 42 7.69 -11.35 18.12
C VAL A 42 8.13 -11.97 16.79
N THR A 43 8.01 -13.28 16.63
CA THR A 43 8.54 -14.01 15.48
C THR A 43 7.51 -14.32 14.40
N ALA A 44 6.22 -14.33 14.74
CA ALA A 44 5.14 -14.73 13.83
C ALA A 44 4.03 -13.67 13.70
N VAL A 45 3.86 -12.81 14.70
CA VAL A 45 2.85 -11.76 14.70
C VAL A 45 3.53 -10.41 14.41
N HIS A 46 3.05 -9.74 13.36
CA HIS A 46 3.61 -8.47 12.91
C HIS A 46 2.47 -7.48 12.63
N GLU A 47 2.04 -6.77 13.68
CA GLU A 47 1.00 -5.76 13.59
C GLU A 47 1.51 -4.51 12.91
N TYR A 48 0.69 -3.98 12.00
CA TYR A 48 0.93 -2.66 11.44
C TYR A 48 0.29 -1.53 12.23
N ASN A 49 -0.97 -1.72 12.63
CA ASN A 49 -1.69 -0.76 13.45
C ASN A 49 -1.72 -1.26 14.90
N LEU A 50 -0.96 -0.61 15.76
CA LEU A 50 -0.79 -0.98 17.17
C LEU A 50 -2.04 -0.69 18.03
N ASN A 51 -3.05 0.04 17.52
CA ASN A 51 -4.33 0.24 18.20
C ASN A 51 -5.20 -1.02 18.24
N PHE A 52 -4.95 -1.98 17.36
CA PHE A 52 -5.78 -3.18 17.21
C PHE A 52 -4.90 -4.44 17.31
N PRO A 53 -4.33 -4.72 18.49
CA PRO A 53 -3.56 -5.94 18.71
C PRO A 53 -4.49 -7.15 18.55
N VAL A 54 -3.98 -8.20 17.90
CA VAL A 54 -4.69 -9.46 17.74
C VAL A 54 -3.73 -10.62 17.94
N THR A 55 -4.23 -11.72 18.48
CA THR A 55 -3.47 -12.94 18.71
C THR A 55 -4.05 -14.07 17.88
N PRO A 56 -3.48 -14.35 16.68
CA PRO A 56 -3.89 -15.49 15.88
C PRO A 56 -3.64 -16.81 16.61
N ALA A 57 -4.48 -17.82 16.35
CA ALA A 57 -4.27 -19.18 16.87
C ALA A 57 -3.04 -19.86 16.26
N ALA A 58 -2.76 -19.56 14.99
CA ALA A 58 -1.60 -20.04 14.25
C ALA A 58 -1.30 -19.10 13.07
N VAL A 59 -0.03 -19.04 12.67
CA VAL A 59 0.41 -18.39 11.43
C VAL A 59 1.03 -19.45 10.54
N THR A 60 0.31 -19.83 9.48
CA THR A 60 0.75 -20.86 8.53
C THR A 60 1.55 -20.22 7.40
N SER A 61 2.62 -20.87 6.97
CA SER A 61 3.47 -20.41 5.87
C SER A 61 3.85 -21.59 4.97
N GLN A 62 4.13 -21.32 3.69
CA GLN A 62 4.64 -22.35 2.79
C GLN A 62 6.08 -22.76 3.12
N ARG A 63 6.51 -23.91 2.57
CA ARG A 63 7.75 -24.68 2.84
C ARG A 63 9.11 -23.97 2.69
N ARG A 64 9.16 -22.65 2.56
CA ARG A 64 10.40 -21.86 2.60
C ARG A 64 10.24 -20.87 3.75
N ALA A 65 11.23 -20.69 4.61
CA ALA A 65 11.18 -19.69 5.66
C ALA A 65 11.99 -18.45 5.23
N SER A 66 11.45 -17.26 5.41
CA SER A 66 12.19 -15.99 5.31
C SER A 66 11.89 -15.13 6.54
N ARG A 67 12.86 -14.27 6.86
CA ARG A 67 13.13 -13.77 8.21
C ARG A 67 13.01 -12.26 8.35
N SER A 68 12.28 -11.60 7.46
CA SER A 68 11.97 -10.17 7.62
C SER A 68 10.64 -10.02 8.35
N PRO A 69 10.41 -8.95 9.14
CA PRO A 69 9.07 -8.60 9.58
C PRO A 69 8.22 -8.21 8.36
N GLN A 70 6.94 -8.59 8.32
CA GLN A 70 6.05 -8.24 7.21
C GLN A 70 4.70 -7.71 7.70
N LEU A 71 4.16 -6.73 6.96
CA LEU A 71 2.77 -6.30 7.08
C LEU A 71 1.83 -7.42 6.62
N SER A 72 1.25 -8.14 7.56
CA SER A 72 0.25 -9.18 7.29
C SER A 72 -1.11 -8.81 7.85
N THR A 73 -2.18 -9.14 7.14
CA THR A 73 -3.54 -9.12 7.73
C THR A 73 -3.65 -10.28 8.71
N LEU A 74 -3.91 -9.98 9.97
CA LEU A 74 -3.90 -10.96 11.07
C LEU A 74 -5.29 -11.53 11.40
N GLY A 75 -6.25 -11.43 10.48
CA GLY A 75 -7.62 -11.94 10.64
C GLY A 75 -8.60 -11.02 11.39
N GLY A 76 -8.13 -9.93 12.00
CA GLY A 76 -8.97 -8.89 12.60
C GLY A 76 -9.62 -9.25 13.94
N ALA A 77 -9.41 -10.48 14.44
CA ALA A 77 -9.84 -10.94 15.75
C ALA A 77 -8.93 -12.07 16.24
N ASP A 78 -8.91 -12.29 17.56
CA ASP A 78 -8.16 -13.37 18.18
C ASP A 78 -8.63 -14.75 17.71
N GLY A 79 -7.70 -15.71 17.68
CA GLY A 79 -7.99 -17.10 17.35
C GLY A 79 -8.13 -17.38 15.85
N ALA A 80 -7.95 -16.38 14.99
CA ALA A 80 -7.89 -16.58 13.54
C ALA A 80 -6.68 -17.46 13.16
N VAL A 81 -6.80 -18.25 12.09
CA VAL A 81 -5.66 -18.88 11.43
C VAL A 81 -5.21 -17.95 10.31
N VAL A 82 -3.97 -17.49 10.39
CA VAL A 82 -3.36 -16.61 9.39
C VAL A 82 -2.64 -17.46 8.35
N VAL A 83 -2.81 -17.11 7.08
CA VAL A 83 -2.03 -17.68 5.98
C VAL A 83 -1.03 -16.62 5.52
N ASP A 84 0.22 -16.78 5.92
CA ASP A 84 1.32 -15.92 5.55
C ASP A 84 1.77 -16.22 4.11
N MET A 85 1.47 -15.28 3.23
CA MET A 85 1.72 -15.37 1.79
C MET A 85 3.12 -14.89 1.41
N LYS A 86 4.02 -14.56 2.35
CA LYS A 86 5.36 -14.00 2.05
C LYS A 86 6.23 -14.86 1.13
N HIS A 87 5.89 -16.13 0.92
CA HIS A 87 6.62 -17.05 0.05
C HIS A 87 6.05 -17.16 -1.37
N PHE A 88 4.87 -16.60 -1.62
CA PHE A 88 4.24 -16.54 -2.94
C PHE A 88 4.80 -15.34 -3.71
N GLN A 89 6.11 -15.35 -3.98
CA GLN A 89 6.83 -14.29 -4.67
C GLN A 89 7.17 -14.66 -6.12
N GLN A 90 6.44 -15.62 -6.71
CA GLN A 90 6.67 -16.02 -8.08
C GLN A 90 6.42 -14.86 -9.06
N PHE A 91 7.22 -14.82 -10.13
CA PHE A 91 7.10 -13.84 -11.19
C PHE A 91 7.41 -14.49 -12.55
N SER A 92 6.62 -14.19 -13.57
CA SER A 92 6.97 -14.44 -14.97
C SER A 92 6.29 -13.43 -15.90
N MET A 93 6.86 -13.23 -17.09
CA MET A 93 6.31 -12.37 -18.14
C MET A 93 6.07 -13.20 -19.39
N ASP A 94 4.87 -13.12 -19.97
CA ASP A 94 4.63 -13.55 -21.34
C ASP A 94 5.05 -12.42 -22.28
N GLU A 95 6.14 -12.62 -23.02
CA GLU A 95 6.70 -11.60 -23.92
C GLU A 95 5.81 -11.33 -25.15
N ALA A 96 4.95 -12.27 -25.55
CA ALA A 96 4.06 -12.10 -26.69
C ALA A 96 2.82 -11.29 -26.34
N THR A 97 2.28 -11.48 -25.12
CA THR A 97 1.05 -10.81 -24.67
C THR A 97 1.29 -9.66 -23.70
N HIS A 98 2.50 -9.52 -23.17
CA HIS A 98 2.89 -8.59 -22.10
C HIS A 98 2.04 -8.74 -20.83
N VAL A 99 1.59 -9.96 -20.55
CA VAL A 99 0.90 -10.32 -19.32
C VAL A 99 1.92 -10.84 -18.31
N ALA A 100 2.01 -10.16 -17.17
CA ALA A 100 2.81 -10.60 -16.04
C ALA A 100 1.99 -11.51 -15.13
N THR A 101 2.64 -12.57 -14.67
CA THR A 101 2.12 -13.47 -13.64
C THR A 101 2.84 -13.17 -12.34
N ILE A 102 2.10 -12.70 -11.33
CA ILE A 102 2.65 -12.12 -10.08
C ILE A 102 2.09 -12.87 -8.87
N GLY A 103 2.97 -13.30 -7.98
CA GLY A 103 2.59 -13.89 -6.71
C GLY A 103 2.08 -12.83 -5.71
N PRO A 104 1.05 -13.14 -4.90
CA PRO A 104 0.45 -12.23 -3.91
C PRO A 104 1.42 -11.79 -2.81
N GLY A 105 2.49 -12.55 -2.59
CA GLY A 105 3.55 -12.20 -1.66
C GLY A 105 4.55 -11.21 -2.21
N LEU A 106 4.56 -10.89 -3.51
CA LEU A 106 5.52 -9.93 -4.07
C LEU A 106 5.26 -8.51 -3.55
N SER A 107 6.30 -7.80 -3.14
CA SER A 107 6.19 -6.38 -2.78
C SER A 107 5.97 -5.53 -4.03
N LEU A 108 5.34 -4.36 -3.90
CA LEU A 108 5.12 -3.45 -5.03
C LEU A 108 6.45 -2.93 -5.60
N GLY A 109 7.46 -2.69 -4.76
CA GLY A 109 8.80 -2.29 -5.23
C GLY A 109 9.55 -3.39 -5.99
N ASP A 110 9.46 -4.64 -5.53
CA ASP A 110 10.03 -5.78 -6.26
C ASP A 110 9.30 -5.99 -7.59
N ASN A 111 7.98 -5.82 -7.60
CA ASN A 111 7.16 -5.91 -8.81
C ASN A 111 7.60 -4.88 -9.86
N ASP A 112 7.81 -3.61 -9.47
CA ASP A 112 8.32 -2.58 -10.37
C ASP A 112 9.67 -2.95 -10.98
N THR A 113 10.60 -3.45 -10.15
CA THR A 113 11.93 -3.87 -10.58
C THR A 113 11.86 -5.05 -11.56
N LEU A 114 11.05 -6.05 -11.26
CA LEU A 114 10.90 -7.26 -12.08
C LEU A 114 10.22 -6.94 -13.42
N LEU A 115 9.16 -6.13 -13.43
CA LEU A 115 8.48 -5.69 -14.65
C LEU A 115 9.40 -4.87 -15.55
N TYR A 116 10.19 -3.96 -14.97
CA TYR A 116 11.12 -3.15 -15.74
C TYR A 116 12.25 -4.00 -16.33
N ASN A 117 12.81 -4.93 -15.57
CA ASN A 117 13.84 -5.85 -16.05
C ASN A 117 13.31 -6.83 -17.12
N ALA A 118 12.01 -7.15 -17.09
CA ALA A 118 11.33 -8.03 -18.04
C ALA A 118 10.85 -7.31 -19.32
N GLY A 119 11.58 -6.29 -19.79
CA GLY A 119 11.31 -5.61 -21.06
C GLY A 119 10.78 -4.18 -20.93
N GLY A 120 11.17 -3.45 -19.89
CA GLY A 120 10.81 -2.05 -19.68
C GLY A 120 9.30 -1.86 -19.49
N ARG A 121 8.68 -2.74 -18.70
CA ARG A 121 7.23 -2.74 -18.44
C ARG A 121 6.90 -2.12 -17.08
N ALA A 122 5.66 -1.67 -16.93
CA ALA A 122 5.09 -1.17 -15.70
C ALA A 122 3.59 -1.52 -15.60
N MET A 123 3.01 -1.43 -14.41
CA MET A 123 1.57 -1.50 -14.19
C MET A 123 1.15 -0.44 -13.17
N SER A 124 -0.12 -0.04 -13.18
CA SER A 124 -0.66 0.84 -12.15
C SER A 124 -0.87 0.09 -10.84
N HIS A 125 -0.31 0.59 -9.75
CA HIS A 125 -0.50 0.08 -8.38
C HIS A 125 -0.35 1.23 -7.35
N GLY A 126 -0.33 0.91 -6.06
CA GLY A 126 -0.23 1.90 -4.98
C GLY A 126 1.18 2.46 -4.79
N LEU A 127 1.32 3.55 -4.05
CA LEU A 127 2.62 4.21 -3.89
C LEU A 127 3.59 3.51 -2.93
N CYS A 128 3.09 2.72 -1.97
CA CYS A 128 3.91 2.17 -0.89
C CYS A 128 4.67 0.90 -1.34
N PRO A 129 6.00 0.93 -1.52
CA PRO A 129 6.74 -0.16 -2.15
C PRO A 129 6.77 -1.45 -1.32
N GLU A 130 6.66 -1.33 0.00
CA GLU A 130 6.69 -2.47 0.94
C GLU A 130 5.36 -3.23 1.03
N ILE A 131 4.26 -2.64 0.55
CA ILE A 131 2.97 -3.31 0.49
C ILE A 131 3.06 -4.46 -0.51
N ARG A 132 2.35 -5.56 -0.22
CA ARG A 132 2.33 -6.75 -1.08
C ARG A 132 1.07 -6.78 -1.92
N ALA A 133 1.15 -7.38 -3.11
CA ALA A 133 0.06 -7.41 -4.09
C ALA A 133 -1.20 -8.17 -3.60
N GLY A 134 -1.05 -9.10 -2.65
CA GLY A 134 -2.07 -10.05 -2.21
C GLY A 134 -3.25 -9.51 -1.40
N ALA A 135 -3.44 -8.19 -1.30
CA ALA A 135 -4.54 -7.61 -0.51
C ALA A 135 -5.89 -7.78 -1.24
N ALA A 136 -6.59 -8.89 -1.00
CA ALA A 136 -7.98 -9.09 -1.41
C ALA A 136 -8.72 -9.95 -0.38
N ALA A 137 -9.58 -9.32 0.43
CA ALA A 137 -10.42 -10.03 1.39
C ALA A 137 -11.80 -10.33 0.79
N SER A 138 -12.43 -11.43 1.23
CA SER A 138 -13.87 -11.79 1.13
C SER A 138 -14.25 -12.96 0.21
N PHE A 139 -13.43 -13.37 -0.76
CA PHE A 139 -13.83 -14.41 -1.73
C PHE A 139 -12.94 -15.67 -1.72
N GLY A 140 -11.71 -15.56 -1.20
CA GLY A 140 -10.77 -16.67 -1.13
C GLY A 140 -9.33 -16.20 -1.00
N ILE A 141 -8.40 -17.14 -1.03
CA ILE A 141 -6.96 -16.87 -1.03
C ILE A 141 -6.49 -16.84 -2.48
N VAL A 142 -6.19 -15.65 -3.00
CA VAL A 142 -5.57 -15.50 -4.31
C VAL A 142 -4.13 -16.01 -4.23
N THR A 143 -3.76 -16.96 -5.08
CA THR A 143 -2.41 -17.53 -5.12
C THR A 143 -1.55 -16.97 -6.25
N GLU A 144 -2.17 -16.30 -7.23
CA GLU A 144 -1.53 -15.71 -8.40
C GLU A 144 -2.41 -14.62 -9.04
N PHE A 145 -1.78 -13.56 -9.54
CA PHE A 145 -2.40 -12.53 -10.38
C PHE A 145 -1.86 -12.60 -11.80
N LYS A 146 -2.73 -12.44 -12.80
CA LYS A 146 -2.35 -12.24 -14.20
C LYS A 146 -2.73 -10.83 -14.62
N VAL A 147 -1.73 -9.99 -14.87
CA VAL A 147 -1.92 -8.55 -15.06
C VAL A 147 -1.35 -8.12 -16.41
N ARG A 148 -2.15 -7.36 -17.17
CA ARG A 148 -1.66 -6.69 -18.38
C ARG A 148 -0.73 -5.55 -18.00
N THR A 149 0.42 -5.49 -18.64
CA THR A 149 1.43 -4.46 -18.38
C THR A 149 1.45 -3.42 -19.49
N GLN A 150 1.98 -2.23 -19.21
CA GLN A 150 2.21 -1.15 -20.16
C GLN A 150 3.71 -0.87 -20.30
N THR A 151 4.10 -0.17 -21.37
CA THR A 151 5.48 0.29 -21.51
C THR A 151 5.75 1.30 -20.40
N ALA A 152 6.86 1.14 -19.68
CA ALA A 152 7.26 2.08 -18.65
C ALA A 152 7.46 3.48 -19.26
N PRO A 153 6.95 4.54 -18.62
CA PRO A 153 7.24 5.91 -19.01
C PRO A 153 8.74 6.16 -19.16
N ARG A 154 9.12 6.84 -20.25
CA ARG A 154 10.53 7.14 -20.56
C ARG A 154 11.10 8.30 -19.76
N GLY A 155 10.24 9.07 -19.11
CA GLY A 155 10.61 10.21 -18.29
C GLY A 155 9.42 10.70 -17.49
N ALA A 156 9.70 11.30 -16.34
CA ALA A 156 8.69 11.84 -15.46
C ALA A 156 9.19 13.10 -14.75
N ILE A 157 8.26 13.96 -14.37
CA ILE A 157 8.51 15.15 -13.58
C ILE A 157 7.83 14.97 -12.23
N ARG A 158 8.63 14.86 -11.17
CA ARG A 158 8.09 14.89 -9.81
C ARG A 158 8.12 16.33 -9.30
N TYR A 159 6.97 16.82 -8.87
CA TYR A 159 6.84 18.17 -8.33
C TYR A 159 6.35 18.13 -6.89
N SER A 160 6.71 19.16 -6.13
CA SER A 160 6.21 19.39 -4.78
C SER A 160 6.19 20.88 -4.49
N TYR A 161 5.06 21.41 -4.07
CA TYR A 161 4.86 22.76 -3.56
C TYR A 161 4.43 22.69 -2.11
N SER A 162 5.09 23.43 -1.23
CA SER A 162 4.75 23.50 0.19
C SER A 162 4.27 24.90 0.53
N PHE A 163 3.17 24.98 1.26
CA PHE A 163 2.51 26.22 1.68
C PHE A 163 2.35 26.20 3.21
N LYS A 164 2.86 27.21 3.90
CA LYS A 164 2.69 27.47 5.33
C LYS A 164 1.43 28.29 5.51
N LEU A 165 0.34 27.62 5.88
CA LEU A 165 -0.99 28.21 5.99
C LEU A 165 -1.49 28.06 7.43
N GLY A 166 -1.46 29.17 8.17
CA GLY A 166 -1.81 29.17 9.59
C GLY A 166 -3.30 28.97 9.88
N SER A 167 -4.20 29.49 9.03
CA SER A 167 -5.65 29.36 9.25
C SER A 167 -6.29 28.21 8.48
N ALA A 168 -7.30 27.57 9.09
CA ALA A 168 -8.13 26.57 8.42
C ALA A 168 -8.82 27.13 7.15
N ALA A 169 -9.22 28.40 7.16
CA ALA A 169 -9.83 29.05 5.99
C ALA A 169 -8.86 29.12 4.80
N GLN A 170 -7.59 29.45 5.03
CA GLN A 170 -6.58 29.45 3.97
C GLN A 170 -6.33 28.06 3.41
N ARG A 171 -6.24 27.04 4.28
CA ARG A 171 -6.07 25.64 3.84
C ARG A 171 -7.28 25.14 3.05
N ALA A 172 -8.49 25.47 3.48
CA ALA A 172 -9.71 25.11 2.78
C ALA A 172 -9.80 25.75 1.39
N ARG A 173 -9.35 27.01 1.23
CA ARG A 173 -9.28 27.69 -0.07
C ARG A 173 -8.31 26.97 -1.01
N LEU A 174 -7.08 26.69 -0.57
CA LEU A 174 -6.11 25.98 -1.40
C LEU A 174 -6.58 24.56 -1.77
N LEU A 175 -7.27 23.87 -0.86
CA LEU A 175 -7.87 22.58 -1.15
C LEU A 175 -8.97 22.68 -2.21
N ALA A 176 -9.83 23.69 -2.13
CA ALA A 176 -10.87 23.96 -3.12
C ALA A 176 -10.26 24.29 -4.49
N ASP A 177 -9.27 25.19 -4.55
CA ASP A 177 -8.56 25.55 -5.77
C ASP A 177 -7.90 24.31 -6.42
N TRP A 178 -7.34 23.41 -5.60
CA TRP A 178 -6.78 22.14 -6.07
C TRP A 178 -7.86 21.20 -6.60
N GLN A 179 -9.00 21.08 -5.91
CA GLN A 179 -10.14 20.28 -6.36
C GLN A 179 -10.68 20.76 -7.70
N ASP A 180 -10.86 22.07 -7.86
CA ASP A 180 -11.33 22.68 -9.11
C ASP A 180 -10.36 22.37 -10.28
N PHE A 181 -9.06 22.38 -10.01
CA PHE A 181 -8.06 22.00 -11.02
C PHE A 181 -8.11 20.52 -11.39
N ILE A 182 -8.12 19.61 -10.41
CA ILE A 182 -8.12 18.16 -10.72
C ILE A 182 -9.44 17.67 -11.34
N LEU A 183 -10.52 18.45 -11.21
CA LEU A 183 -11.83 18.17 -11.80
C LEU A 183 -12.01 18.80 -13.20
N SER A 184 -10.99 19.50 -13.72
CA SER A 184 -11.01 20.07 -15.07
C SER A 184 -11.11 18.98 -16.15
N GLU A 185 -11.89 19.24 -17.20
CA GLU A 185 -12.21 18.24 -18.24
C GLU A 185 -11.06 18.00 -19.21
N ASP A 186 -10.15 18.96 -19.35
CA ASP A 186 -8.99 18.95 -20.23
C ASP A 186 -7.71 18.48 -19.54
N LEU A 187 -7.79 18.02 -18.28
CA LEU A 187 -6.62 17.57 -17.54
C LEU A 187 -5.98 16.34 -18.20
N ASN A 188 -4.69 16.46 -18.49
CA ASN A 188 -3.94 15.41 -19.16
C ASN A 188 -3.83 14.16 -18.26
N ARG A 189 -4.13 12.98 -18.80
CA ARG A 189 -4.02 11.68 -18.12
C ARG A 189 -2.60 11.31 -17.66
N LYS A 190 -1.58 12.06 -18.11
CA LYS A 190 -0.19 11.98 -17.63
C LYS A 190 0.00 12.57 -16.22
N PHE A 191 -0.97 13.32 -15.71
CA PHE A 191 -0.86 14.04 -14.45
C PHE A 191 -1.43 13.24 -13.28
N THR A 192 -0.66 13.18 -12.18
CA THR A 192 -1.11 12.70 -10.87
C THR A 192 -0.85 13.77 -9.83
N SER A 193 -1.66 13.81 -8.77
CA SER A 193 -1.55 14.83 -7.72
C SER A 193 -2.14 14.36 -6.41
N ASP A 194 -1.42 14.64 -5.32
CA ASP A 194 -1.86 14.52 -3.94
C ASP A 194 -1.86 15.90 -3.28
N CYS A 195 -2.92 16.20 -2.53
CA CYS A 195 -2.97 17.34 -1.63
C CYS A 195 -2.94 16.84 -0.18
N ILE A 196 -1.84 17.15 0.53
CA ILE A 196 -1.63 16.74 1.92
C ILE A 196 -1.85 17.96 2.81
N CYS A 197 -2.98 17.99 3.51
CA CYS A 197 -3.32 19.03 4.48
C CYS A 197 -2.87 18.61 5.89
N LEU A 198 -1.92 19.35 6.45
CA LEU A 198 -1.44 19.23 7.84
C LEU A 198 -1.93 20.42 8.67
N GLN A 199 -1.57 20.46 9.96
CA GLN A 199 -2.03 21.50 10.89
C GLN A 199 -1.65 22.92 10.45
N ASP A 200 -0.41 23.12 9.99
CA ASP A 200 0.12 24.43 9.59
C ASP A 200 0.66 24.46 8.16
N ASN A 201 0.58 23.34 7.44
CA ASN A 201 1.16 23.19 6.11
C ASN A 201 0.19 22.50 5.16
N VAL A 202 0.23 22.87 3.89
CA VAL A 202 -0.34 22.10 2.79
C VAL A 202 0.77 21.76 1.82
N ILE A 203 0.82 20.51 1.35
CA ILE A 203 1.77 20.04 0.36
C ILE A 203 1.00 19.56 -0.86
N LEU A 204 1.20 20.22 -2.00
CA LEU A 204 0.73 19.76 -3.30
C LEU A 204 1.89 19.07 -4.01
N LYS A 205 1.76 17.80 -4.33
CA LYS A 205 2.83 17.04 -4.98
C LYS A 205 2.27 16.04 -5.97
N GLY A 206 3.10 15.50 -6.83
CA GLY A 206 2.67 14.49 -7.77
C GLY A 206 3.74 14.13 -8.78
N VAL A 207 3.36 13.30 -9.74
CA VAL A 207 4.20 12.88 -10.86
C VAL A 207 3.47 13.21 -12.16
N PHE A 208 4.18 13.84 -13.08
CA PHE A 208 3.73 14.05 -14.44
C PHE A 208 4.55 13.19 -15.41
N PHE A 209 3.90 12.27 -16.12
CA PHE A 209 4.55 11.34 -17.04
C PHE A 209 4.77 11.94 -18.43
N GLY A 210 5.72 12.87 -18.55
CA GLY A 210 6.02 13.56 -19.81
C GLY A 210 7.24 14.46 -19.72
N SER A 211 7.40 15.35 -20.70
CA SER A 211 8.52 16.29 -20.74
C SER A 211 8.34 17.46 -19.77
N LYS A 212 9.43 18.18 -19.53
CA LYS A 212 9.42 19.40 -18.71
C LYS A 212 8.57 20.51 -19.33
N GLU A 213 8.57 20.61 -20.66
CA GLU A 213 7.77 21.58 -21.42
C GLU A 213 6.27 21.28 -21.27
N GLU A 214 5.89 20.00 -21.42
CA GLU A 214 4.50 19.56 -21.20
C GLU A 214 4.06 19.83 -19.75
N TYR A 215 4.95 19.62 -18.78
CA TYR A 215 4.68 19.94 -17.37
C TYR A 215 4.48 21.45 -17.16
N HIS A 216 5.34 22.30 -17.71
CA HIS A 216 5.21 23.76 -17.58
C HIS A 216 3.92 24.29 -18.22
N ALA A 217 3.43 23.63 -19.28
CA ALA A 217 2.15 23.97 -19.89
C ALA A 217 0.93 23.78 -18.95
N LEU A 218 1.07 23.00 -17.87
CA LEU A 218 0.03 22.91 -16.83
C LEU A 218 -0.11 24.21 -16.01
N GLY A 219 0.91 25.08 -16.02
CA GLY A 219 0.86 26.38 -15.36
C GLY A 219 0.68 26.33 -13.84
N LEU A 220 1.12 25.25 -13.17
CA LEU A 220 0.86 25.00 -11.74
C LEU A 220 1.35 26.15 -10.84
N GLU A 221 2.50 26.76 -11.15
CA GLU A 221 3.05 27.88 -10.38
C GLU A 221 2.14 29.12 -10.40
N HIS A 222 1.51 29.38 -11.54
CA HIS A 222 0.57 30.49 -11.67
C HIS A 222 -0.77 30.16 -11.01
N ARG A 223 -1.18 28.89 -11.08
CA ARG A 223 -2.48 28.42 -10.58
C ARG A 223 -2.50 28.27 -9.06
N PHE A 224 -1.36 27.93 -8.45
CA PHE A 224 -1.18 27.81 -7.01
C PHE A 224 -0.09 28.78 -6.51
N PRO A 225 -0.32 30.10 -6.56
CA PRO A 225 0.66 31.08 -6.16
C PRO A 225 0.91 31.05 -4.66
N GLY A 226 2.08 31.54 -4.23
CA GLY A 226 2.37 31.75 -2.81
C GLY A 226 2.91 30.52 -2.06
N SER A 227 3.48 29.53 -2.76
CA SER A 227 4.24 28.46 -2.12
C SER A 227 5.51 28.99 -1.46
N ASP A 228 5.78 28.59 -0.22
CA ASP A 228 7.04 28.90 0.48
C ASP A 228 8.25 28.19 -0.13
N SER A 229 8.02 27.02 -0.72
CA SER A 229 9.06 26.29 -1.45
C SER A 229 8.45 25.43 -2.54
N SER A 230 9.18 25.31 -3.65
CA SER A 230 8.89 24.36 -4.72
C SER A 230 10.11 23.46 -4.94
N LYS A 231 9.85 22.20 -5.29
CA LYS A 231 10.86 21.23 -5.70
C LYS A 231 10.40 20.59 -7.00
N LEU A 232 11.28 20.59 -7.98
CA LEU A 232 11.08 19.92 -9.26
C LEU A 232 12.22 18.95 -9.49
N LEU A 233 11.90 17.68 -9.66
CA LEU A 233 12.86 16.62 -9.96
C LEU A 233 12.52 16.03 -11.32
N VAL A 234 13.47 16.13 -12.25
CA VAL A 234 13.39 15.48 -13.56
C VAL A 234 13.93 14.07 -13.40
N LEU A 235 13.13 13.10 -13.83
CA LEU A 235 13.43 11.68 -13.72
C LEU A 235 13.55 11.13 -15.12
N ASP A 236 14.78 10.82 -15.53
CA ASP A 236 15.09 10.35 -16.88
C ASP A 236 14.92 8.83 -17.02
N ASP A 237 14.61 8.13 -15.93
CA ASP A 237 14.34 6.71 -15.92
C ASP A 237 13.23 6.31 -14.93
N TRP A 238 12.55 5.20 -15.25
CA TRP A 238 11.40 4.71 -14.48
C TRP A 238 11.80 4.21 -13.08
N LEU A 239 12.95 3.56 -12.93
CA LEU A 239 13.40 3.05 -11.64
C LEU A 239 13.78 4.17 -10.67
N GLY A 240 14.29 5.29 -11.18
CA GLY A 240 14.48 6.53 -10.45
C GLY A 240 13.14 7.10 -9.98
N THR A 241 12.09 6.99 -10.80
CA THR A 241 10.72 7.34 -10.37
C THR A 241 10.27 6.47 -9.21
N VAL A 242 10.43 5.15 -9.29
CA VAL A 242 10.06 4.21 -8.22
C VAL A 242 10.90 4.42 -6.96
N THR A 243 12.22 4.59 -7.11
CA THR A 243 13.16 4.82 -6.00
C THR A 243 12.85 6.12 -5.27
N HIS A 244 12.49 7.19 -5.98
CA HIS A 244 12.13 8.45 -5.35
C HIS A 244 10.71 8.46 -4.75
N VAL A 245 9.82 7.57 -5.18
CA VAL A 245 8.56 7.30 -4.49
C VAL A 245 8.82 6.67 -3.11
N VAL A 246 9.88 5.87 -2.93
CA VAL A 246 10.30 5.35 -1.60
C VAL A 246 10.68 6.49 -0.64
N ASP A 247 11.36 7.52 -1.13
CA ASP A 247 11.77 8.70 -0.34
C ASP A 247 10.64 9.68 -0.04
N ASP A 248 9.43 9.41 -0.54
CA ASP A 248 8.28 10.26 -0.36
C ASP A 248 7.83 10.35 1.11
N LEU A 249 7.55 11.57 1.57
CA LEU A 249 7.14 11.83 2.95
C LEU A 249 5.88 11.05 3.36
N ALA A 250 4.92 10.83 2.46
CA ALA A 250 3.72 10.05 2.76
C ALA A 250 4.04 8.56 2.93
N VAL A 251 4.96 8.03 2.12
CA VAL A 251 5.47 6.65 2.25
C VAL A 251 6.28 6.49 3.54
N ARG A 252 7.12 7.46 3.89
CA ARG A 252 7.91 7.44 5.13
C ARG A 252 7.06 7.53 6.41
N LEU A 253 5.94 8.26 6.36
CA LEU A 253 5.05 8.39 7.51
C LEU A 253 4.10 7.21 7.69
N GLY A 254 3.85 6.41 6.64
CA GLY A 254 2.78 5.41 6.67
C GLY A 254 3.02 4.17 5.80
N GLY A 255 4.26 3.80 5.51
CA GLY A 255 4.58 2.65 4.66
C GLY A 255 5.05 1.40 5.40
N SER A 256 5.83 1.55 6.48
CA SER A 256 6.67 0.46 7.00
C SER A 256 6.81 0.37 8.51
N MET A 257 6.38 1.39 9.24
CA MET A 257 6.53 1.42 10.70
C MET A 257 5.20 1.09 11.38
N SER A 258 5.22 0.06 12.22
CA SER A 258 4.11 -0.21 13.14
C SER A 258 3.86 1.03 14.00
N SER A 259 2.62 1.51 14.00
CA SER A 259 2.27 2.74 14.72
C SER A 259 0.82 2.71 15.22
N TYR A 260 0.50 3.59 16.16
CA TYR A 260 -0.86 3.80 16.63
C TYR A 260 -1.53 4.84 15.75
N PHE A 261 -2.50 4.42 14.95
CA PHE A 261 -3.25 5.36 14.11
C PHE A 261 -4.72 4.95 13.93
N TYR A 262 -5.51 5.93 13.55
CA TYR A 262 -6.86 5.73 13.07
C TYR A 262 -6.99 6.38 11.70
N ALA A 263 -7.59 5.66 10.75
CA ALA A 263 -7.76 6.11 9.38
C ALA A 263 -9.22 5.95 8.95
N LYS A 264 -9.69 6.90 8.14
CA LYS A 264 -10.97 6.86 7.45
C LYS A 264 -10.75 7.30 6.00
N SER A 265 -11.59 6.81 5.09
CA SER A 265 -11.62 7.24 3.71
C SER A 265 -13.03 7.72 3.34
N LEU A 266 -13.09 8.64 2.37
CA LEU A 266 -14.31 9.17 1.78
C LEU A 266 -14.07 9.35 0.29
N GLY A 267 -15.09 9.08 -0.53
CA GLY A 267 -15.10 9.39 -1.95
C GLY A 267 -15.81 10.71 -2.20
N PHE A 268 -15.27 11.52 -3.10
CA PHE A 268 -15.87 12.79 -3.53
C PHE A 268 -16.25 12.70 -5.01
N THR A 269 -17.31 13.42 -5.35
CA THR A 269 -17.80 13.65 -6.72
C THR A 269 -17.74 15.15 -7.01
N ARG A 270 -17.96 15.53 -8.28
CA ARG A 270 -18.04 16.95 -8.67
C ARG A 270 -19.11 17.72 -7.87
N ASP A 271 -20.17 17.06 -7.42
CA ASP A 271 -21.24 17.69 -6.62
C ASP A 271 -20.94 17.77 -5.11
N THR A 272 -19.90 17.06 -4.65
CA THR A 272 -19.52 16.99 -3.23
C THR A 272 -18.12 17.58 -2.97
N SER A 273 -17.51 18.23 -3.96
CA SER A 273 -16.28 18.99 -3.80
C SER A 273 -16.49 20.24 -2.92
N CYS A 274 -15.41 20.70 -2.31
CA CYS A 274 -15.39 21.95 -1.55
C CYS A 274 -15.59 23.13 -2.51
N HIS A 275 -16.80 23.66 -2.60
CA HIS A 275 -17.04 24.93 -3.26
C HIS A 275 -16.83 26.05 -2.25
N TYR A 276 -15.76 26.82 -2.42
CA TYR A 276 -15.58 28.03 -1.64
C TYR A 276 -16.43 29.14 -2.28
N GLN A 277 -17.56 29.47 -1.65
CA GLN A 277 -18.30 30.68 -2.01
C GLN A 277 -17.46 31.89 -1.57
N GLN A 278 -17.10 32.73 -2.54
CA GLN A 278 -16.34 33.96 -2.31
C GLN A 278 -17.10 34.94 -1.43
#